data_AF-A0ABD0QUJ5-F1
#
_entry.id   AF-A0ABD0QUJ5-F1
#
_cell.length_a   1.000
_cell.length_b   1.000
_cell.length_c   1.000
_cell.angle_alpha   90.00
_cell.angle_beta   90.00
_cell.angle_gamma   90.00
#
_symmetry.space_group_name_H-M   'P 1'
#
loop_
_entity.id
_entity.type
_entity.pdbx_description
1 polymer ?
#
loop_
_entity_poly.entity_id
_entity_poly.type
_entity_poly.pdbx_seq_one_letter_code
_entity_poly.pdbx_strand_id
1 'polypeptide(L)'
;VIDNGCVVKVERQVLNEVPADLAGLLEPVPDLEARVKLLSRTQFLQRMAALQLGSEVRVIWNRSQSELAEAELRYRGPLTRGSSAVYFGIQLK
;
A
#
# COMPACT_ATOMS: atom_id res chain seq x y z
N VAL A 1 -0.41 -7.14 7.33
CA VAL A 1 0.25 -8.20 8.14
C VAL A 1 1.73 -8.20 7.83
N ILE A 2 2.59 -8.44 8.82
CA ILE A 2 4.02 -8.61 8.60
C ILE A 2 4.29 -10.11 8.47
N ASP A 3 4.68 -10.55 7.29
CA ASP A 3 5.21 -11.89 7.09
C ASP A 3 6.72 -11.86 7.27
N ASN A 4 7.21 -12.48 8.35
CA ASN A 4 8.64 -12.57 8.65
C ASN A 4 9.27 -13.87 8.13
N GLY A 5 8.52 -14.73 7.41
CA GLY A 5 8.99 -16.01 6.87
C GLY A 5 9.30 -17.08 7.93
N CYS A 6 9.15 -16.76 9.21
CA CYS A 6 9.35 -17.71 10.30
C CYS A 6 8.13 -18.63 10.45
N VAL A 7 8.34 -19.94 10.30
CA VAL A 7 7.35 -20.95 10.67
C VAL A 7 7.51 -21.26 12.15
N VAL A 8 6.51 -20.94 12.96
CA VAL A 8 6.48 -21.22 14.40
C VAL A 8 5.34 -22.17 14.73
N LYS A 9 5.56 -23.11 15.65
CA LYS A 9 4.49 -23.98 16.17
C LYS A 9 3.75 -23.20 17.26
N VAL A 10 2.48 -22.88 17.01
CA VAL A 10 1.63 -22.13 17.94
C VAL A 10 0.49 -23.03 18.43
N GLU A 11 0.18 -22.98 19.72
CA GLU A 11 -0.94 -23.71 20.27
C GLU A 11 -2.26 -23.08 19.84
N ARG A 12 -3.25 -23.90 19.46
CA ARG A 12 -4.53 -23.40 18.93
C ARG A 12 -5.27 -22.48 19.92
N GLN A 13 -5.08 -22.69 21.22
CA GLN A 13 -5.75 -21.95 22.28
C GLN A 13 -5.29 -20.50 22.40
N VAL A 14 -4.11 -20.16 21.86
CA VAL A 14 -3.57 -18.79 21.88
C VAL A 14 -3.74 -18.07 20.54
N LEU A 15 -4.38 -18.71 19.56
CA LEU A 15 -4.70 -18.08 18.28
C LEU A 15 -5.91 -17.17 18.44
N ASN A 16 -5.70 -15.86 18.29
CA ASN A 16 -6.78 -14.91 18.06
C ASN A 16 -7.09 -14.91 16.56
N GLU A 17 -8.25 -15.43 16.18
CA GLU A 17 -8.73 -15.31 14.80
C GLU A 17 -9.01 -13.86 14.48
N VAL A 18 -8.56 -13.40 13.30
CA VAL A 18 -8.96 -12.10 12.79
C VAL A 18 -10.37 -12.24 12.22
N PRO A 19 -11.35 -11.44 12.70
CA PRO A 19 -12.69 -11.41 12.14
C PRO A 19 -12.69 -11.30 10.61
N ALA A 20 -13.58 -12.03 9.94
CA ALA A 20 -13.59 -12.14 8.47
C ALA A 20 -13.82 -10.79 7.76
N ASP A 21 -14.53 -9.87 8.40
CA ASP A 21 -14.72 -8.48 7.99
C ASP A 21 -13.43 -7.65 8.06
N LEU A 22 -12.47 -8.06 8.90
CA LEU A 22 -11.13 -7.46 9.01
C LEU A 22 -10.08 -8.20 8.18
N ALA A 23 -10.39 -9.37 7.62
CA ALA A 23 -9.46 -10.14 6.78
C ALA A 23 -9.05 -9.36 5.51
N GLY A 24 -9.93 -8.52 4.98
CA GLY A 24 -9.63 -7.61 3.87
C GLY A 24 -8.58 -6.52 4.20
N LEU A 25 -8.26 -6.32 5.48
CA LEU A 25 -7.18 -5.43 5.94
C LEU A 25 -5.82 -6.14 5.97
N LEU A 26 -5.79 -7.46 5.80
CA LEU A 26 -4.61 -8.30 5.89
C LEU A 26 -3.95 -8.51 4.53
N GLU A 27 -3.79 -7.45 3.73
CA GLU A 27 -2.94 -7.57 2.55
C GLU A 27 -1.47 -7.76 2.98
N PRO A 28 -0.75 -8.73 2.39
CA PRO A 28 0.69 -8.87 2.62
C PRO A 28 1.40 -7.62 2.13
N VAL A 29 2.33 -7.11 2.94
CA VAL A 29 3.16 -5.96 2.58
C VAL A 29 4.41 -6.49 1.83
N PRO A 30 4.52 -6.28 0.51
CA PRO A 30 5.60 -6.89 -0.28
C PRO A 30 6.98 -6.27 0.00
N ASP A 31 7.02 -5.06 0.55
CA ASP A 31 8.26 -4.36 0.91
C ASP A 31 8.06 -3.67 2.27
N LEU A 32 8.30 -4.44 3.33
CA LEU A 32 8.09 -3.99 4.71
C LEU A 32 8.98 -2.80 5.03
N GLU A 33 10.25 -2.83 4.63
CA GLU A 33 11.22 -1.80 4.98
C GLU A 33 10.84 -0.46 4.34
N ALA A 34 10.48 -0.46 3.06
CA ALA A 34 9.98 0.75 2.41
C ALA A 34 8.70 1.27 3.09
N ARG A 35 7.78 0.38 3.49
CA ARG A 35 6.54 0.76 4.16
C ARG A 35 6.77 1.36 5.55
N VAL A 36 7.69 0.80 6.32
CA VAL A 36 8.09 1.35 7.64
C VAL A 36 8.75 2.72 7.45
N LYS A 37 9.62 2.89 6.45
CA LYS A 37 10.24 4.18 6.12
C LYS A 37 9.22 5.25 5.69
N LEU A 38 8.03 4.88 5.22
CA LEU A 38 6.97 5.85 4.93
C LEU A 38 6.31 6.42 6.20
N LEU A 39 6.32 5.69 7.32
CA LEU A 39 5.74 6.15 8.59
C LEU A 39 6.48 7.38 9.13
N SER A 40 7.78 7.52 8.85
CA SER A 40 8.56 8.72 9.20
C SER A 40 8.36 9.89 8.23
N ARG A 41 7.58 9.70 7.15
CA ARG A 41 7.33 10.68 6.08
C ARG A 41 5.86 11.10 6.02
N THR A 42 5.20 11.23 7.16
CA THR A 42 3.76 11.59 7.27
C THR A 42 3.37 12.83 6.49
N GLN A 43 4.16 13.90 6.51
CA GLN A 43 3.87 15.11 5.73
C GLN A 43 3.89 14.86 4.22
N PHE A 44 4.83 14.03 3.74
CA PHE A 44 4.88 13.64 2.33
C PHE A 44 3.65 12.81 1.96
N LEU A 45 3.27 11.85 2.80
CA LEU A 45 2.05 11.04 2.60
C LEU A 45 0.78 11.89 2.57
N GLN A 46 0.68 12.90 3.44
CA GLN A 46 -0.44 13.84 3.44
C GLN A 46 -0.51 14.64 2.14
N ARG A 47 0.62 15.14 1.63
CA ARG A 47 0.68 15.82 0.32
C ARG A 47 0.27 14.90 -0.83
N MET A 48 0.74 13.65 -0.81
CA MET A 48 0.35 12.65 -1.79
C MET A 48 -1.16 12.35 -1.75
N ALA A 49 -1.72 12.18 -0.56
CA ALA A 49 -3.15 11.98 -0.38
C ALA A 49 -3.98 13.18 -0.84
N ALA A 50 -3.43 14.40 -0.79
CA ALA A 50 -4.08 15.64 -1.22
C ALA A 50 -3.99 15.92 -2.73
N LEU A 51 -3.28 15.10 -3.52
CA LEU A 51 -3.22 15.29 -4.97
C LEU A 51 -4.61 15.27 -5.59
N GLN A 52 -4.85 16.24 -6.47
CA GLN A 52 -6.09 16.35 -7.24
C GLN A 52 -6.06 15.37 -8.41
N LEU A 53 -7.23 14.87 -8.82
CA LEU A 53 -7.34 14.16 -10.09
C LEU A 53 -6.91 15.11 -11.22
N GLY A 54 -6.15 14.60 -12.18
CA GLY A 54 -5.50 15.39 -13.22
C GLY A 54 -4.09 15.87 -12.88
N SER A 55 -3.59 15.64 -11.65
CA SER A 55 -2.21 16.01 -11.32
C SER A 55 -1.22 15.23 -12.16
N GLU A 56 -0.23 15.92 -12.72
CA GLU A 56 0.93 15.30 -13.33
C GLU A 56 1.83 14.70 -12.26
N VAL A 57 2.24 13.45 -12.46
CA VAL A 57 3.06 12.69 -11.52
C VAL A 57 4.16 11.94 -12.26
N ARG A 58 5.21 11.58 -11.54
CA ARG A 58 6.19 10.58 -12.00
C ARG A 58 6.06 9.33 -11.17
N VAL A 59 5.96 8.19 -11.83
CA VAL A 59 5.82 6.89 -11.18
C VAL A 59 6.99 6.00 -11.52
N ILE A 60 7.41 5.19 -10.54
CA ILE A 60 8.39 4.13 -10.80
C ILE A 60 7.68 3.05 -11.61
N TRP A 61 7.95 3.00 -12.90
CA TRP A 61 7.36 2.01 -13.82
C TRP A 61 8.11 0.68 -13.75
N ASN A 62 9.44 0.75 -13.58
CA ASN A 62 10.29 -0.40 -13.40
C ASN A 62 11.09 -0.29 -12.09
N ARG A 63 10.75 -1.13 -11.11
CA ARG A 63 11.38 -1.12 -9.78
C ARG A 63 12.85 -1.57 -9.83
N SER A 64 13.25 -2.46 -10.75
CA SER A 64 14.64 -2.95 -10.83
C SER A 64 15.59 -1.96 -11.51
N GLN A 65 15.06 -1.06 -12.34
CA GLN A 65 15.85 -0.05 -13.06
C GLN A 65 15.65 1.37 -12.52
N SER A 66 14.79 1.55 -11.51
CA SER A 66 14.45 2.85 -10.94
C SER A 66 13.96 3.87 -11.98
N GLU A 67 13.37 3.36 -13.07
CA GLU A 67 12.92 4.18 -14.20
C GLU A 67 11.62 4.88 -13.85
N LEU A 68 11.60 6.20 -14.07
CA LEU A 68 10.45 7.05 -13.84
C LEU A 68 9.72 7.32 -15.15
N ALA A 69 8.42 7.05 -15.17
CA ALA A 69 7.53 7.41 -16.27
C ALA A 69 6.66 8.61 -15.90
N GLU A 70 6.44 9.50 -16.85
CA GLU A 70 5.46 10.59 -16.71
C GLU A 70 4.03 10.04 -16.82
N ALA A 71 3.15 10.59 -15.99
CA ALA A 71 1.79 10.10 -15.92
C ALA A 71 0.82 11.13 -15.33
N GLU A 72 -0.48 10.81 -15.38
CA GLU A 72 -1.56 11.61 -14.83
C GLU A 72 -2.36 10.80 -13.79
N LEU A 73 -2.69 11.42 -12.66
CA LEU A 73 -3.53 10.80 -11.63
C LEU A 73 -5.01 10.79 -12.08
N ARG A 74 -5.59 9.60 -12.29
CA ARG A 74 -6.99 9.43 -12.72
C ARG A 74 -7.92 8.87 -11.66
N TYR A 75 -7.37 8.23 -10.63
CA TYR A 75 -8.16 7.64 -9.56
C TYR A 75 -7.46 7.77 -8.21
N ARG A 76 -8.21 8.05 -7.15
CA ARG A 76 -7.73 8.02 -5.77
C ARG A 76 -8.82 7.47 -4.85
N GLY A 77 -8.61 6.28 -4.31
CA GLY A 77 -9.58 5.66 -3.42
C GLY A 77 -9.34 4.16 -3.18
N PRO A 78 -10.25 3.51 -2.44
CA PRO A 78 -10.19 2.08 -2.18
C PRO A 78 -10.72 1.26 -3.37
N LEU A 79 -9.98 0.23 -3.78
CA LEU A 79 -10.40 -0.67 -4.87
C LEU A 79 -11.58 -1.58 -4.48
N THR A 80 -11.70 -1.91 -3.19
CA THR A 80 -12.73 -2.80 -2.66
C THR A 80 -13.44 -2.15 -1.47
N ARG A 81 -14.75 -2.42 -1.33
CA ARG A 81 -15.51 -1.95 -0.15
C ARG A 81 -14.94 -2.59 1.12
N GLY A 82 -14.73 -1.78 2.15
CA GLY A 82 -14.18 -2.21 3.44
C GLY A 82 -12.65 -2.16 3.54
N SER A 83 -11.92 -1.92 2.44
CA SER A 83 -10.47 -1.70 2.49
C SER A 83 -10.14 -0.29 2.98
N SER A 84 -9.17 -0.19 3.90
CA SER A 84 -8.59 1.09 4.34
C SER A 84 -7.43 1.54 3.45
N ALA A 85 -7.04 0.76 2.44
CA ALA A 85 -5.95 1.10 1.55
C ALA A 85 -6.43 2.12 0.50
N VAL A 86 -5.64 3.18 0.31
CA VAL A 86 -5.87 4.18 -0.74
C VAL A 86 -4.96 3.84 -1.92
N TYR A 87 -5.57 3.55 -3.05
CA TYR A 87 -4.87 3.31 -4.31
C TYR A 87 -4.92 4.57 -5.17
N PHE A 88 -3.83 4.80 -5.89
CA PHE A 88 -3.71 5.86 -6.88
C PHE A 88 -3.69 5.20 -8.25
N GLY A 89 -4.74 5.39 -9.04
CA GLY A 89 -4.80 4.91 -10.42
C GLY A 89 -4.19 5.94 -11.35
N ILE A 90 -3.20 5.50 -12.11
CA ILE A 90 -2.29 6.35 -12.87
C ILE A 90 -2.46 6.03 -14.36
N GLN A 91 -2.56 7.04 -15.21
CA GLN A 91 -2.51 6.90 -16.66
C GLN A 91 -1.14 7.36 -17.16
N LEU A 92 -0.35 6.44 -17.70
CA LEU A 92 0.91 6.81 -18.36
C LEU A 92 0.67 7.70 -19.58
N LYS A 93 1.62 8.59 -19.84
CA LYS A 93 1.70 9.34 -21.10
C LYS A 93 2.28 8.49 -22.22
#